data_AF-A0A3D2LAF8-F1
#
_entry.id   AF-A0A3D2LAF8-F1
#
_cell.length_a   1.000
_cell.length_b   1.000
_cell.length_c   1.000
_cell.angle_alpha   90.00
_cell.angle_beta   90.00
_cell.angle_gamma   90.00
#
_symmetry.space_group_name_H-M   'P 1'
#
loop_
_entity.id
_entity.type
_entity.pdbx_description
1 polymer ?
#
loop_
_entity_poly.entity_id
_entity_poly.type
_entity_poly.pdbx_seq_one_letter_code
_entity_poly.pdbx_strand_id
1 'polypeptide(L)'
;MKLKISKLWALALIPVFVLVDQWSKWLVLEEPRFNALTCLETRQGCGHIPLPGPIDLTMVWNRGMSYGLFQSDGIGRWLLALVMLVIALGFLYWL
;
A
#
# COMPACT_ATOMS: atom_id res chain seq x y z
N MET A 1 -4.12 -25.65 9.54
CA MET A 1 -3.84 -24.79 10.71
C MET A 1 -4.68 -25.21 11.88
N LYS A 2 -4.09 -25.49 13.05
CA LYS A 2 -4.83 -25.53 14.32
C LYS A 2 -4.74 -24.14 14.94
N LEU A 3 -5.63 -23.24 14.54
CA LEU A 3 -5.67 -21.88 15.07
C LEU A 3 -6.04 -21.94 16.56
N LYS A 4 -5.11 -21.54 17.42
CA LYS A 4 -5.40 -21.41 18.86
C LYS A 4 -6.19 -20.14 19.09
N ILE A 5 -7.15 -20.17 20.01
CA ILE A 5 -7.94 -18.99 20.42
C ILE A 5 -7.05 -17.82 20.85
N SER A 6 -5.89 -18.11 21.45
CA SER A 6 -4.87 -17.11 21.81
C SER A 6 -4.28 -16.35 20.62
N LYS A 7 -4.53 -16.77 19.37
CA LYS A 7 -4.06 -16.12 18.14
C LYS A 7 -5.18 -15.45 17.32
N LEU A 8 -6.43 -15.48 17.80
CA LEU A 8 -7.56 -14.82 17.13
C LEU A 8 -7.36 -13.31 16.97
N TRP A 9 -6.68 -12.66 17.92
CA TRP A 9 -6.40 -11.23 17.85
C TRP A 9 -5.59 -10.86 16.60
N ALA A 10 -4.66 -11.71 16.16
CA ALA A 10 -3.83 -11.44 14.99
C ALA A 10 -4.67 -11.47 13.69
N LEU A 11 -5.67 -12.36 13.61
CA LEU A 11 -6.62 -12.36 12.50
C LEU A 11 -7.56 -11.15 12.55
N ALA A 12 -7.99 -10.74 13.75
CA ALA A 12 -8.85 -9.57 13.94
C ALA A 12 -8.18 -8.25 13.52
N LEU A 13 -6.85 -8.18 13.57
CA LEU A 13 -6.09 -7.02 13.10
C LEU A 13 -6.07 -6.87 11.58
N ILE A 14 -6.22 -7.96 10.81
CA ILE A 14 -6.19 -7.91 9.34
C ILE A 14 -7.22 -6.91 8.78
N PRO A 15 -8.53 -7.02 9.09
CA PRO A 15 -9.50 -6.05 8.58
C PRO A 15 -9.24 -4.63 9.07
N VAL A 16 -8.74 -4.45 10.31
CA VAL A 16 -8.39 -3.13 10.83
C VAL A 16 -7.30 -2.48 9.98
N PHE A 17 -6.20 -3.19 9.71
CA PHE A 17 -5.12 -2.67 8.88
C PHE A 17 -5.54 -2.44 7.43
N VAL A 18 -6.36 -3.32 6.85
CA VAL A 18 -6.89 -3.12 5.49
C VAL A 18 -7.77 -1.86 5.44
N LEU A 19 -8.66 -1.65 6.42
CA LEU A 19 -9.51 -0.48 6.46
C LEU A 19 -8.69 0.81 6.65
N VAL A 20 -7.74 0.83 7.57
CA VAL A 20 -6.87 1.99 7.80
C VAL A 20 -6.01 2.29 6.56
N ASP A 21 -5.45 1.26 5.91
CA ASP A 21 -4.67 1.41 4.68
C ASP A 21 -5.53 2.00 3.55
N GLN A 22 -6.69 1.41 3.26
CA GLN A 22 -7.56 1.89 2.18
C GLN A 22 -8.12 3.28 2.48
N TRP A 23 -8.48 3.56 3.74
CA TRP A 23 -8.96 4.87 4.14
C TRP A 23 -7.87 5.94 4.02
N SER A 24 -6.65 5.65 4.45
CA SER A 24 -5.51 6.58 4.30
C SER A 24 -5.20 6.89 2.83
N LYS A 25 -5.26 5.89 1.95
CA LYS A 25 -5.09 6.08 0.50
C LYS A 25 -6.22 6.91 -0.09
N TRP A 26 -7.45 6.65 0.33
CA TRP A 26 -8.59 7.45 -0.10
C TRP A 26 -8.41 8.93 0.28
N LEU A 27 -8.01 9.24 1.51
CA LEU A 27 -7.72 10.62 1.94
C LEU A 27 -6.64 11.29 1.07
N VAL A 28 -5.59 10.56 0.70
CA VAL A 28 -4.53 11.08 -0.20
C VAL A 28 -5.05 11.33 -1.62
N LEU A 29 -5.95 10.49 -2.13
CA LEU A 29 -6.55 10.68 -3.46
C LEU A 29 -7.56 11.83 -3.50
N GLU A 30 -8.27 12.08 -2.40
CA GLU A 30 -9.29 13.13 -2.27
C GLU A 30 -8.66 14.53 -2.10
N GLU A 31 -7.46 14.62 -1.50
CA GLU A 31 -6.80 15.89 -1.20
C GLU A 31 -6.18 16.53 -2.46
N PRO A 32 -6.71 17.68 -2.93
CA PRO A 32 -6.29 18.29 -4.20
C PRO A 32 -4.81 18.69 -4.23
N ARG A 33 -4.22 19.04 -3.07
CA ARG A 33 -2.81 19.45 -2.98
C ARG A 33 -1.85 18.35 -3.42
N PHE A 34 -2.24 17.08 -3.34
CA PHE A 34 -1.41 15.97 -3.81
C PHE A 34 -1.47 15.76 -5.32
N ASN A 35 -2.46 16.33 -6.02
CA ASN A 35 -2.61 16.19 -7.47
C ASN A 35 -2.56 14.72 -7.94
N ALA A 36 -3.12 13.81 -7.15
CA ALA A 36 -2.82 12.38 -7.25
C ALA A 36 -3.27 11.76 -8.57
N LEU A 37 -4.48 12.09 -9.06
CA LEU A 37 -5.02 11.53 -10.29
C LEU A 37 -4.30 12.04 -11.54
N THR A 38 -4.04 13.35 -11.62
CA THR A 38 -3.28 13.92 -12.75
C THR A 38 -1.83 13.41 -12.76
N CYS A 39 -1.22 13.22 -11.59
CA CYS A 39 0.11 12.61 -11.49
C CYS A 39 0.13 11.14 -11.93
N LEU A 40 -0.97 10.39 -11.77
CA LEU A 40 -1.08 9.00 -12.25
C LEU A 40 -0.90 8.91 -13.77
N GLU A 41 -1.51 9.85 -14.49
CA GLU A 41 -1.52 9.92 -15.96
C GLU A 41 -0.21 10.47 -16.51
N THR A 42 0.21 11.63 -16.01
CA THR A 42 1.37 12.37 -16.54
C THR A 42 2.72 11.87 -16.01
N ARG A 43 2.71 11.06 -14.94
CA ARG A 43 3.88 10.56 -14.23
C ARG A 43 4.84 11.65 -13.74
N GLN A 44 4.37 12.89 -13.64
CA GLN A 44 5.13 14.06 -13.21
C GLN A 44 4.23 14.96 -12.35
N GLY A 45 4.82 15.71 -11.42
CA GLY A 45 4.09 16.74 -10.66
C GLY A 45 3.11 16.22 -9.60
N CYS A 46 3.43 15.10 -8.94
CA CYS A 46 2.76 14.76 -7.68
C CYS A 46 3.04 15.86 -6.65
N GLY A 47 2.02 16.25 -5.90
CA GLY A 47 2.11 17.28 -4.88
C GLY A 47 2.59 16.75 -3.53
N HIS A 48 2.80 17.69 -2.60
CA HIS A 48 3.21 17.40 -1.24
C HIS A 48 2.59 18.40 -0.25
N ILE A 49 2.59 18.02 1.03
CA ILE A 49 2.06 18.81 2.15
C ILE A 49 3.16 18.89 3.22
N PRO A 50 3.88 20.01 3.30
CA PRO A 50 4.91 20.17 4.31
C PRO A 50 4.26 20.16 5.70
N LEU A 51 4.81 19.33 6.59
CA LEU A 51 4.44 19.32 7.99
C LEU A 51 5.50 20.06 8.82
N PRO A 52 5.16 20.55 10.03
CA PRO A 52 6.15 21.14 10.91
C PRO A 52 7.30 20.15 11.23
N GLY A 53 8.55 20.62 11.12
CA GLY A 53 9.74 19.81 11.40
C GLY A 53 10.32 19.12 10.15
N PRO A 54 11.03 17.98 10.28
CA PRO A 54 11.72 17.31 9.18
C PRO A 54 10.82 16.38 8.36
N ILE A 55 9.49 16.56 8.41
CA ILE A 55 8.51 15.62 7.85
C ILE A 55 7.74 16.32 6.75
N ASP A 56 7.54 15.60 5.65
CA ASP A 56 6.69 16.00 4.54
C ASP A 56 5.78 14.83 4.16
N LEU A 57 4.55 15.13 3.76
CA LEU A 57 3.68 14.15 3.11
C LEU A 57 3.84 14.34 1.62
N THR A 58 4.36 13.35 0.90
CA THR A 58 4.52 13.41 -0.55
C THR A 58 3.71 12.31 -1.21
N MET A 59 2.94 12.63 -2.24
CA MET A 59 2.24 11.62 -3.01
C MET A 59 3.17 10.97 -4.02
N VAL A 60 3.13 9.63 -4.11
CA VAL A 60 3.89 8.85 -5.08
C VAL A 60 3.07 7.66 -5.58
N TRP A 61 3.09 7.43 -6.89
CA TRP A 61 2.57 6.21 -7.50
C TRP A 61 3.68 5.17 -7.67
N ASN A 62 3.86 4.31 -6.67
CA ASN A 62 4.82 3.21 -6.80
C ASN A 62 4.26 2.09 -7.69
N ARG A 63 4.86 1.89 -8.87
CA ARG A 63 4.49 0.83 -9.82
C ARG A 63 5.34 -0.44 -9.69
N GLY A 64 6.31 -0.46 -8.77
CA GLY A 64 7.15 -1.62 -8.48
C GLY A 64 7.15 -1.98 -7.00
N MET A 65 8.21 -2.64 -6.55
CA MET A 65 8.57 -2.79 -5.14
C MET A 65 9.33 -1.55 -4.63
N SER A 66 9.89 -1.61 -3.41
CA SER A 66 10.60 -0.50 -2.77
C SER A 66 11.60 0.18 -3.72
N TYR A 67 11.56 1.52 -3.78
CA TYR A 67 12.44 2.35 -4.62
C TYR A 67 12.37 2.07 -6.14
N GLY A 68 11.25 1.50 -6.63
CA GLY A 68 11.08 1.19 -8.04
C GLY A 68 11.80 -0.08 -8.50
N LEU A 69 12.31 -0.91 -7.59
CA LEU A 69 12.78 -2.26 -7.94
C LEU A 69 11.61 -3.06 -8.54
N PHE A 70 11.85 -3.77 -9.64
CA PHE A 70 10.81 -4.51 -10.36
C PHE A 70 9.62 -3.63 -10.81
N GLN A 71 9.90 -2.47 -11.42
CA GLN A 71 8.84 -1.66 -12.03
C GLN A 71 7.97 -2.54 -12.95
N SER A 72 6.66 -2.50 -12.70
CA SER A 72 5.73 -3.45 -13.26
C SER A 72 4.51 -2.72 -13.78
N ASP A 73 4.51 -2.48 -15.09
CA ASP A 73 3.31 -2.16 -15.85
C ASP A 73 2.76 -3.44 -16.49
N GLY A 74 1.46 -3.48 -16.81
CA GLY A 74 0.82 -4.63 -17.46
C GLY A 74 0.86 -5.91 -16.62
N ILE A 75 1.39 -7.00 -17.18
CA ILE A 75 1.39 -8.34 -16.55
C ILE A 75 2.28 -8.43 -15.31
N GLY A 76 3.35 -7.64 -15.26
CA GLY A 76 4.28 -7.66 -14.13
C GLY A 76 3.62 -7.28 -12.81
N ARG A 77 2.65 -6.35 -12.83
CA ARG A 77 1.89 -5.95 -11.63
C ARG A 77 1.13 -7.13 -11.03
N TRP A 78 0.56 -7.97 -11.90
CA TRP A 78 -0.17 -9.16 -11.48
C TRP A 78 0.77 -10.23 -10.94
N LEU A 79 1.97 -10.37 -11.52
CA LEU A 79 3.00 -11.26 -10.99
C LEU A 79 3.43 -10.83 -9.58
N LEU A 80 3.67 -9.54 -9.36
CA LEU A 80 3.99 -9.01 -8.02
C LEU A 80 2.85 -9.25 -7.04
N ALA A 81 1.59 -9.01 -7.44
CA ALA A 81 0.43 -9.28 -6.59
C ALA A 81 0.32 -10.76 -6.21
N LEU A 82 0.60 -11.68 -7.15
CA LEU A 82 0.64 -13.11 -6.89
C LEU A 82 1.75 -13.47 -5.89
N VAL A 83 2.95 -12.91 -6.05
CA VAL A 83 4.06 -13.12 -5.12
C VAL A 83 3.68 -12.66 -3.71
N MET A 84 3.08 -11.48 -3.58
CA MET A 84 2.60 -10.96 -2.30
C MET A 84 1.54 -11.87 -1.67
N LEU A 85 0.60 -12.39 -2.46
CA LEU A 85 -0.42 -13.32 -1.99
C LEU A 85 0.19 -14.62 -1.47
N VAL A 86 1.15 -15.21 -2.20
CA VAL A 86 1.84 -16.44 -1.78
C VAL A 86 2.57 -16.25 -0.45
N ILE A 87 3.28 -15.13 -0.30
CA ILE A 87 3.98 -14.78 0.94
C ILE A 87 2.98 -14.62 2.09
N ALA A 88 1.88 -13.89 1.87
CA ALA A 88 0.84 -13.69 2.88
C ALA A 88 0.20 -15.01 3.34
N LEU A 89 -0.10 -15.93 2.41
CA LEU A 89 -0.61 -17.26 2.73
C LEU A 89 0.41 -18.11 3.49
N GLY A 90 1.70 -17.99 3.16
CA GLY A 90 2.79 -18.64 3.90
C GLY A 90 2.85 -18.18 5.36
N PHE A 91 2.76 -16.87 5.60
CA PHE A 91 2.67 -16.31 6.96
C PHE A 91 1.39 -16.69 7.68
N LEU A 92 0.25 -16.72 6.98
CA LEU A 92 -1.02 -17.17 7.55
C LEU A 92 -0.95 -18.65 7.97
N TYR A 93 -0.30 -19.50 7.19
CA TYR A 93 -0.08 -20.90 7.53
C TYR A 93 0.84 -21.08 8.74
N TRP A 94 1.85 -20.22 8.88
CA TRP A 94 2.78 -20.23 10.01
C TRP A 94 2.11 -19.76 11.32
N LEU A 95 1.18 -18.81 11.24
CA LEU A 95 0.42 -18.28 12.38
C LEU A 95 -0.43 -19.36 13.06
#